data_AF-A0A453J672-F1
#
_entry.id   AF-A0A453J672-F1
#
_cell.length_a   1.000
_cell.length_b   1.000
_cell.length_c   1.000
_cell.angle_alpha   90.00
_cell.angle_beta   90.00
_cell.angle_gamma   90.00
#
_symmetry.space_group_name_H-M   'P 1'
#
loop_
_entity.id
_entity.type
_entity.pdbx_description
1 polymer ?
#
loop_
_entity_poly.entity_id
_entity_poly.type
_entity_poly.pdbx_seq_one_letter_code
_entity_poly.pdbx_strand_id
1 'polypeptide(L)'
;YQYANYSANYLKGGKGSIRLQLINQRADFSFALFTGGLENPKLVSVSKKAVFKNPKAPVFPRLAQGKTHDEMTVTWTSGYDVSEAYPFVEWGMAGAAGTRTPAGTLTFNRGSMCGEPARTVGWREPGFIHTAFMRNLWPNKEYVVGRCVTKGKQIDSSLTNAQMAG
;
A
#
# COMPACT_ATOMS: atom_id res chain seq x y z
N TYR A 1 -3.29 -4.06 17.45
CA TYR A 1 -4.15 -3.57 18.55
C TYR A 1 -3.27 -2.92 19.60
N GLN A 2 -3.83 -2.23 20.59
CA GLN A 2 -3.08 -1.65 21.70
C GLN A 2 -3.94 -1.67 22.96
N TYR A 3 -3.31 -1.85 24.12
CA TYR A 3 -3.99 -1.81 25.42
C TYR A 3 -4.34 -0.37 25.81
N ALA A 4 -5.49 -0.20 26.46
CA ALA A 4 -5.96 1.10 26.92
C ALA A 4 -5.03 1.73 28.00
N ASN A 5 -4.35 0.91 28.80
CA ASN A 5 -3.37 1.36 29.80
C ASN A 5 -2.04 1.86 29.20
N TYR A 6 -1.86 1.79 27.88
CA TYR A 6 -0.81 2.54 27.20
C TYR A 6 -0.92 4.04 27.51
N SER A 7 -2.14 4.52 27.76
CA SER A 7 -2.38 5.80 28.41
C SER A 7 -2.27 5.63 29.93
N ALA A 8 -1.23 6.21 30.54
CA ALA A 8 -0.86 6.00 31.95
C ALA A 8 -2.01 6.24 32.96
N ASN A 9 -2.98 7.09 32.63
CA ASN A 9 -4.08 7.46 33.52
C ASN A 9 -5.37 6.62 33.33
N TYR A 10 -5.38 5.69 32.37
CA TYR A 10 -6.58 4.89 32.08
C TYR A 10 -7.05 4.06 33.28
N LEU A 11 -6.12 3.46 34.02
CA LEU A 11 -6.44 2.62 35.19
C LEU A 11 -7.02 3.40 36.37
N LYS A 12 -6.76 4.71 36.47
CA LYS A 12 -7.24 5.55 37.58
C LYS A 12 -8.58 6.19 37.28
N GLY A 13 -8.77 6.69 36.05
CA GLY A 13 -9.92 7.52 35.69
C GLY A 13 -10.83 6.93 34.62
N GLY A 14 -10.53 5.75 34.08
CA GLY A 14 -11.26 5.16 32.94
C GLY A 14 -11.15 5.97 31.64
N LYS A 15 -10.21 6.93 31.59
CA LYS A 15 -10.01 7.84 30.46
C LYS A 15 -8.58 7.72 29.97
N GLY A 16 -8.42 7.60 28.66
CA GLY A 16 -7.12 7.52 28.01
C GLY A 16 -7.20 7.95 26.56
N SER A 17 -6.05 8.26 25.99
CA SER A 17 -5.89 8.53 24.56
C SER A 17 -4.68 7.79 24.02
N ILE A 18 -4.81 7.29 22.79
CA ILE A 18 -3.74 6.58 22.08
C ILE A 18 -3.57 7.27 20.74
N ARG A 19 -2.32 7.61 20.40
CA ARG A 19 -1.96 8.11 19.07
C ARG A 19 -1.50 6.93 18.23
N LEU A 20 -2.18 6.70 17.11
CA LEU A 20 -1.85 5.66 16.15
C LEU A 20 -1.51 6.31 14.81
N GLN A 21 -0.37 5.94 14.24
CA GLN A 21 -0.04 6.31 12.87
C GLN A 21 -0.63 5.25 11.94
N LEU A 22 -1.60 5.65 11.12
CA LEU A 22 -2.25 4.78 10.15
C LEU A 22 -1.56 4.89 8.80
N ILE A 23 -1.58 3.79 8.04
CA ILE A 23 -1.13 3.76 6.66
C ILE A 23 -2.31 3.46 5.73
N ASN A 24 -2.28 4.05 4.54
CA ASN A 24 -3.36 3.88 3.58
C ASN A 24 -3.32 2.49 2.95
N GLN A 25 -4.33 1.68 3.24
CA GLN A 25 -4.48 0.32 2.72
C GLN A 25 -5.92 0.10 2.21
N ARG A 26 -6.40 1.02 1.37
CA ARG A 26 -7.64 0.95 0.56
C ARG A 26 -8.99 1.07 1.27
N ALA A 27 -9.11 0.57 2.49
CA ALA A 27 -10.38 0.59 3.23
C ALA A 27 -10.42 1.72 4.28
N ASP A 28 -11.63 1.96 4.78
CA ASP A 28 -11.85 2.78 5.97
C ASP A 28 -11.38 2.07 7.25
N PHE A 29 -11.28 2.83 8.34
CA PHE A 29 -10.89 2.35 9.65
C PHE A 29 -11.98 2.66 10.67
N SER A 30 -12.28 1.68 11.53
CA SER A 30 -13.03 1.88 12.76
C SER A 30 -12.20 1.35 13.93
N PHE A 31 -12.32 2.01 15.08
CA PHE A 31 -11.65 1.61 16.31
C PHE A 31 -12.69 1.08 17.28
N ALA A 32 -12.42 -0.08 17.88
CA ALA A 32 -13.31 -0.71 18.83
C ALA A 32 -12.61 -0.85 20.19
N LEU A 33 -13.34 -0.53 21.25
CA LEU A 33 -12.90 -0.71 22.63
C LEU A 33 -13.47 -2.01 23.18
N PHE A 34 -12.61 -2.81 23.81
CA PHE A 34 -12.99 -4.11 24.39
C PHE A 34 -12.58 -4.19 25.86
N THR A 35 -13.37 -4.94 26.65
CA THR A 35 -12.96 -5.47 27.96
C THR A 35 -12.76 -6.99 27.88
N GLY A 36 -12.27 -7.63 28.95
CA GLY A 36 -12.13 -9.10 29.02
C GLY A 36 -10.86 -9.68 28.38
N GLY A 37 -9.91 -8.83 27.98
CA GLY A 37 -8.64 -9.27 27.37
C GLY A 37 -8.81 -9.80 25.95
N LEU A 38 -7.76 -10.45 25.42
CA LEU A 38 -7.77 -11.03 24.07
C LEU A 38 -8.45 -12.41 24.01
N GLU A 39 -8.48 -13.13 25.13
CA GLU A 39 -9.09 -14.46 25.21
C GLU A 39 -10.62 -14.39 25.27
N ASN A 40 -11.18 -13.41 26.01
CA ASN A 40 -12.62 -13.26 26.18
C ASN A 40 -13.09 -11.82 25.92
N PRO A 41 -12.88 -11.29 24.70
CA PRO A 41 -13.15 -9.89 24.38
C PRO A 41 -14.65 -9.59 24.41
N LYS A 42 -15.03 -8.52 25.11
CA LYS A 42 -16.40 -7.97 25.13
C LYS A 42 -16.39 -6.58 24.56
N LEU A 43 -17.11 -6.38 23.45
CA LEU A 43 -17.21 -5.08 22.78
C LEU A 43 -17.92 -4.07 23.68
N VAL A 44 -17.29 -2.92 23.90
CA VAL A 44 -17.83 -1.81 24.70
C VAL A 44 -18.37 -0.71 23.79
N SER A 45 -17.59 -0.31 22.79
CA SER A 45 -17.94 0.78 21.89
C SER A 45 -17.15 0.71 20.59
N VAL A 46 -17.67 1.38 19.56
CA VAL A 46 -17.04 1.53 18.24
C VAL A 46 -17.00 3.01 17.87
N SER A 47 -15.87 3.46 17.33
CA SER A 47 -15.68 4.84 16.87
C SER A 47 -16.41 5.11 15.56
N LYS A 48 -16.51 6.40 15.20
CA LYS A 48 -16.80 6.81 13.83
C LYS A 48 -15.71 6.27 12.88
N LYS A 49 -16.08 6.13 11.60
CA LYS A 49 -15.17 5.72 10.54
C LYS A 49 -14.17 6.84 10.22
N ALA A 50 -12.91 6.47 10.05
CA ALA A 50 -11.84 7.33 9.55
C ALA A 50 -11.41 6.83 8.16
N VAL A 51 -11.24 7.75 7.20
CA VAL A 51 -10.96 7.41 5.80
C VAL A 51 -9.86 8.30 5.27
N PHE A 52 -8.93 7.74 4.50
CA PHE A 52 -7.95 8.54 3.75
C PHE A 52 -8.63 9.30 2.62
N LYS A 53 -8.14 10.49 2.26
CA LYS A 53 -8.71 11.32 1.18
C LYS A 53 -8.87 10.56 -0.15
N ASN A 54 -7.89 9.72 -0.49
CA ASN A 54 -8.01 8.75 -1.57
C ASN A 54 -7.55 7.36 -1.10
N PRO A 55 -8.46 6.48 -0.69
CA PRO A 55 -8.09 5.14 -0.24
C PRO A 55 -7.47 4.30 -1.37
N LYS A 56 -7.88 4.51 -2.62
CA LYS A 56 -7.43 3.72 -3.78
C LYS A 56 -6.07 4.14 -4.32
N ALA A 57 -5.42 5.15 -3.72
CA ALA A 57 -4.18 5.73 -4.22
C ALA A 57 -3.07 4.67 -4.44
N PRO A 58 -2.24 4.83 -5.48
CA PRO A 58 -1.02 4.04 -5.65
C PRO A 58 -0.05 4.27 -4.48
N VAL A 59 0.34 3.19 -3.81
CA VAL A 59 1.18 3.23 -2.59
C VAL A 59 2.22 2.13 -2.57
N PHE A 60 3.26 2.35 -1.75
CA PHE A 60 4.32 1.39 -1.44
C PHE A 60 5.02 0.80 -2.67
N PRO A 61 5.59 1.65 -3.55
CA PRO A 61 6.39 1.15 -4.66
C PRO A 61 7.60 0.38 -4.13
N ARG A 62 7.92 -0.72 -4.80
CA ARG A 62 9.10 -1.56 -4.53
C ARG A 62 9.84 -1.84 -5.82
N LEU A 63 11.15 -1.69 -5.78
CA LEU A 63 12.05 -1.95 -6.89
C LEU A 63 12.60 -3.38 -6.77
N ALA A 64 12.74 -4.05 -7.91
CA ALA A 64 13.47 -5.31 -8.00
C ALA A 64 14.19 -5.39 -9.35
N GLN A 65 15.33 -6.05 -9.39
CA GLN A 65 16.02 -6.34 -10.64
C GLN A 65 15.13 -7.17 -11.57
N GLY A 66 15.11 -6.82 -12.85
CA GLY A 66 14.37 -7.53 -13.88
C GLY A 66 15.08 -8.81 -14.33
N LYS A 67 14.68 -9.30 -15.50
CA LYS A 67 15.24 -10.54 -16.07
C LYS A 67 16.63 -10.34 -16.68
N THR A 68 16.94 -9.12 -17.08
CA THR A 68 18.21 -8.74 -17.72
C THR A 68 18.94 -7.69 -16.89
N HIS A 69 20.25 -7.56 -17.14
CA HIS A 69 21.13 -6.63 -16.44
C HIS A 69 20.82 -5.14 -16.70
N ASP A 70 19.92 -4.82 -17.61
CA ASP A 70 19.50 -3.48 -18.00
C ASP A 70 17.99 -3.26 -17.77
N GLU A 71 17.37 -4.14 -16.96
CA GLU A 71 15.95 -4.10 -16.61
C GLU A 71 15.76 -3.97 -15.08
N MET A 72 14.88 -3.05 -14.67
CA MET A 72 14.33 -2.99 -13.32
C MET A 72 12.82 -3.02 -13.37
N THR A 73 12.22 -3.57 -12.32
CA THR A 73 10.78 -3.58 -12.15
C THR A 73 10.35 -2.61 -11.06
N VAL A 74 9.25 -1.92 -11.30
CA VAL A 74 8.55 -1.12 -10.29
C VAL A 74 7.23 -1.82 -10.01
N THR A 75 7.06 -2.31 -8.78
CA THR A 75 5.81 -2.92 -8.34
C THR A 75 5.15 -2.05 -7.29
N TRP A 76 3.84 -1.79 -7.38
CA TRP A 76 3.10 -1.02 -6.38
C TRP A 76 1.70 -1.59 -6.18
N THR A 77 1.00 -1.11 -5.15
CA THR A 77 -0.38 -1.52 -4.87
C THR A 77 -1.32 -0.32 -5.05
N SER A 78 -2.50 -0.55 -5.62
CA SER A 78 -3.58 0.44 -5.66
C SER A 78 -4.95 -0.21 -5.42
N GLY A 79 -6.00 0.60 -5.34
CA GLY A 79 -7.37 0.10 -5.33
C GLY A 79 -8.02 0.02 -6.71
N TYR A 80 -7.34 0.44 -7.79
CA TYR A 80 -7.92 0.54 -9.12
C TYR A 80 -7.70 -0.74 -9.93
N ASP A 81 -8.79 -1.34 -10.40
CA ASP A 81 -8.73 -2.40 -11.39
C ASP A 81 -8.36 -1.84 -12.78
N VAL A 82 -7.89 -2.70 -13.68
CA VAL A 82 -7.59 -2.38 -15.08
C VAL A 82 -8.82 -1.89 -15.85
N SER A 83 -10.03 -2.27 -15.43
CA SER A 83 -11.28 -1.76 -16.00
C SER A 83 -11.62 -0.34 -15.53
N GLU A 84 -11.08 0.08 -14.39
CA GLU A 84 -11.33 1.40 -13.81
C GLU A 84 -10.28 2.42 -14.24
N ALA A 85 -9.03 1.99 -14.36
CA ALA A 85 -7.94 2.86 -14.77
C ALA A 85 -6.78 2.11 -15.41
N TYR A 86 -6.06 2.79 -16.30
CA TYR A 86 -4.88 2.27 -16.96
C TYR A 86 -3.61 2.50 -16.11
N PRO A 87 -2.95 1.45 -15.59
CA PRO A 87 -1.78 1.60 -14.74
C PRO A 87 -0.49 1.75 -15.56
N PHE A 88 0.30 2.77 -15.24
CA PHE A 88 1.62 2.97 -15.83
C PHE A 88 2.58 3.66 -14.86
N VAL A 89 3.87 3.55 -15.15
CA VAL A 89 4.93 4.33 -14.51
C VAL A 89 5.47 5.33 -15.52
N GLU A 90 5.65 6.57 -15.08
CA GLU A 90 6.44 7.56 -15.79
C GLU A 90 7.83 7.60 -15.17
N TRP A 91 8.90 7.46 -15.95
CA TRP A 91 10.26 7.39 -15.41
C TRP A 91 11.29 7.93 -16.40
N GLY A 92 12.45 8.35 -15.92
CA GLY A 92 13.52 8.87 -16.77
C GLY A 92 14.77 9.22 -15.97
N MET A 93 15.86 9.52 -16.66
CA MET A 93 17.06 10.05 -16.01
C MET A 93 16.74 11.42 -15.39
N ALA A 94 17.36 11.72 -14.25
CA ALA A 94 17.17 13.03 -13.60
C ALA A 94 17.48 14.17 -14.59
N GLY A 95 16.52 15.08 -14.79
CA GLY A 95 16.64 16.20 -15.73
C GLY A 95 16.27 15.90 -17.20
N ALA A 96 15.97 14.64 -17.54
CA ALA A 96 15.50 14.26 -18.87
C ALA A 96 13.96 14.18 -18.94
N ALA A 97 13.42 14.19 -20.16
CA ALA A 97 12.00 13.91 -20.38
C ALA A 97 11.67 12.47 -19.96
N GLY A 98 10.62 12.31 -19.15
CA GLY A 98 10.15 11.00 -18.72
C GLY A 98 9.50 10.21 -19.86
N THR A 99 9.70 8.90 -19.86
CA THR A 99 8.96 7.95 -20.70
C THR A 99 7.89 7.24 -19.87
N ARG A 100 6.83 6.78 -20.54
CA ARG A 100 5.74 6.03 -19.90
C ARG A 100 5.80 4.57 -20.28
N THR A 101 5.79 3.71 -19.28
CA THR A 101 5.77 2.26 -19.44
C THR A 101 4.53 1.68 -18.79
N PRO A 102 3.75 0.86 -19.52
CA PRO A 102 2.56 0.21 -18.96
C PRO A 102 2.93 -0.82 -17.89
N ALA A 103 1.97 -1.11 -17.01
CA ALA A 103 2.11 -2.15 -16.01
C ALA A 103 1.15 -3.32 -16.25
N GLY A 104 1.64 -4.54 -16.03
CA GLY A 104 0.78 -5.69 -15.81
C GLY A 104 0.13 -5.60 -14.44
N THR A 105 -1.10 -6.12 -14.31
CA THR A 105 -1.84 -6.09 -13.05
C THR A 105 -2.23 -7.49 -12.62
N LEU A 106 -1.98 -7.81 -11.35
CA LEU A 106 -2.35 -9.06 -10.72
C LEU A 106 -3.12 -8.79 -9.42
N THR A 107 -3.97 -9.73 -9.06
CA THR A 107 -4.63 -9.77 -7.75
C THR A 107 -4.91 -11.22 -7.37
N PHE A 108 -5.35 -11.45 -6.15
CA PHE A 108 -5.80 -12.74 -5.66
C PHE A 108 -7.01 -12.54 -4.76
N ASN A 109 -7.87 -13.55 -4.69
CA ASN A 109 -9.08 -13.51 -3.88
C ASN A 109 -8.97 -14.49 -2.70
N ARG A 110 -9.97 -14.46 -1.81
CA ARG A 110 -10.03 -15.34 -0.64
C ARG A 110 -9.93 -16.81 -1.06
N GLY A 111 -10.54 -17.15 -2.20
CA GLY A 111 -10.55 -18.45 -2.82
C GLY A 111 -9.16 -18.96 -3.26
N SER A 112 -8.20 -18.06 -3.49
CA SER A 112 -6.82 -18.40 -3.83
C SER A 112 -5.99 -18.87 -2.62
N MET A 113 -6.49 -18.70 -1.39
CA MET A 113 -5.77 -19.08 -0.17
C MET A 113 -5.97 -20.56 0.15
N CYS A 114 -4.89 -21.25 0.53
CA CYS A 114 -4.89 -22.69 0.82
C CYS A 114 -5.67 -23.09 2.07
N GLY A 115 -5.74 -22.21 3.09
CA GLY A 115 -6.34 -22.56 4.38
C GLY A 115 -6.40 -21.41 5.37
N GLU A 116 -6.77 -21.72 6.60
CA GLU A 116 -6.86 -20.75 7.69
C GLU A 116 -5.47 -20.29 8.17
N PRO A 117 -5.33 -19.06 8.71
CA PRO A 117 -6.35 -18.01 8.82
C PRO A 117 -6.51 -17.18 7.53
N ALA A 118 -5.62 -17.37 6.54
CA ALA A 118 -5.57 -16.58 5.32
C ALA A 118 -6.89 -16.67 4.51
N ARG A 119 -7.55 -17.82 4.52
CA ARG A 119 -8.86 -18.04 3.90
C ARG A 119 -10.04 -17.59 4.77
N THR A 120 -9.84 -17.33 6.06
CA THR A 120 -10.92 -17.07 7.04
C THR A 120 -10.75 -15.72 7.75
N VAL A 121 -10.50 -15.70 9.06
CA VAL A 121 -10.49 -14.48 9.89
C VAL A 121 -9.36 -13.51 9.54
N GLY A 122 -8.29 -14.00 8.92
CA GLY A 122 -7.15 -13.20 8.50
C GLY A 122 -7.30 -12.60 7.09
N TRP A 123 -8.34 -12.95 6.34
CA TRP A 123 -8.51 -12.45 4.98
C TRP A 123 -8.80 -10.94 4.95
N ARG A 124 -8.04 -10.23 4.13
CA ARG A 124 -8.28 -8.83 3.75
C ARG A 124 -8.00 -8.67 2.27
N GLU A 125 -8.91 -8.01 1.56
CA GLU A 125 -8.80 -7.75 0.12
C GLU A 125 -7.47 -7.02 -0.19
N PRO A 126 -6.62 -7.54 -1.11
CA PRO A 126 -5.26 -7.04 -1.33
C PRO A 126 -5.17 -5.83 -2.26
N GLY A 127 -6.24 -5.48 -2.96
CA GLY A 127 -6.29 -4.50 -4.03
C GLY A 127 -5.72 -5.09 -5.32
N PHE A 128 -5.08 -4.21 -6.09
CA PHE A 128 -4.44 -4.56 -7.34
C PHE A 128 -2.94 -4.28 -7.26
N ILE A 129 -2.15 -5.27 -7.64
CA ILE A 129 -0.69 -5.23 -7.62
C ILE A 129 -0.25 -5.03 -9.06
N HIS A 130 0.40 -3.90 -9.33
CA HIS A 130 0.83 -3.52 -10.66
C HIS A 130 2.35 -3.62 -10.76
N THR A 131 2.87 -4.14 -11.87
CA THR A 131 4.30 -4.25 -12.14
C THR A 131 4.62 -3.70 -13.53
N ALA A 132 5.46 -2.66 -13.58
CA ALA A 132 6.03 -2.10 -14.81
C ALA A 132 7.51 -2.51 -14.96
N PHE A 133 7.98 -2.62 -16.20
CA PHE A 133 9.34 -3.04 -16.56
C PHE A 133 10.12 -1.90 -17.22
N MET A 134 11.02 -1.26 -16.47
CA MET A 134 11.93 -0.23 -16.98
C MET A 134 13.11 -0.92 -17.65
N ARG A 135 13.31 -0.70 -18.95
CA ARG A 135 14.29 -1.40 -19.80
C ARG A 135 15.28 -0.44 -20.43
N ASN A 136 16.39 -0.97 -20.95
CA ASN A 136 17.47 -0.20 -21.57
C ASN A 136 18.11 0.77 -20.56
N LEU A 137 18.28 0.32 -19.31
CA LEU A 137 18.90 1.10 -18.25
C LEU A 137 20.42 1.11 -18.43
N TRP A 138 20.99 2.28 -18.21
CA TRP A 138 22.43 2.46 -18.23
C TRP A 138 22.99 2.16 -16.83
N PRO A 139 24.04 1.33 -16.71
CA PRO A 139 24.67 1.05 -15.42
C PRO A 139 25.13 2.33 -14.72
N ASN A 140 25.01 2.36 -13.39
CA ASN A 140 25.47 3.48 -12.55
C ASN A 140 24.83 4.83 -12.89
N LYS A 141 23.63 4.84 -13.49
CA LYS A 141 22.83 6.05 -13.68
C LYS A 141 21.66 6.10 -12.71
N GLU A 142 21.36 7.31 -12.25
CA GLU A 142 20.19 7.59 -11.43
C GLU A 142 18.96 7.82 -12.32
N TYR A 143 17.88 7.10 -11.96
CA TYR A 143 16.59 7.25 -12.60
C TYR A 143 15.58 7.74 -11.57
N VAL A 144 14.80 8.73 -11.98
CA VAL A 144 13.62 9.19 -11.24
C VAL A 144 12.45 8.36 -11.74
N VAL A 145 11.88 7.56 -10.83
CA VAL A 145 10.60 6.92 -11.05
C VAL A 145 9.54 7.93 -10.62
N GLY A 146 8.94 8.55 -11.63
CA GLY A 146 7.78 9.42 -11.48
C GLY A 146 6.55 8.64 -11.00
N ARG A 147 5.46 9.38 -10.83
CA ARG A 147 4.23 8.93 -10.19
C ARG A 147 3.75 7.62 -10.82
N CYS A 148 3.36 6.66 -10.00
CA CYS A 148 2.57 5.52 -10.44
C CYS A 148 1.17 6.09 -10.71
N VAL A 149 0.75 6.17 -11.98
CA VAL A 149 -0.49 6.88 -12.37
C VAL A 149 -1.51 5.89 -12.92
N THR A 150 -2.76 6.11 -12.52
CA THR A 150 -3.96 5.48 -13.05
C THR A 150 -4.77 6.58 -13.76
N LYS A 151 -4.98 6.48 -15.09
CA LYS A 151 -5.77 7.50 -15.82
C LYS A 151 -7.21 7.54 -15.26
N GLY A 152 -7.66 8.73 -14.84
CA GLY A 152 -9.02 8.97 -14.33
C GLY A 152 -9.09 10.05 -13.24
N LYS A 153 -8.01 10.23 -12.46
CA LYS A 153 -7.72 11.36 -11.57
C LYS A 153 -6.21 11.35 -11.32
N GLN A 154 -5.51 12.46 -11.53
CA GLN A 154 -4.09 12.58 -11.22
C GLN A 154 -3.91 12.36 -9.71
N ILE A 155 -3.33 11.23 -9.32
CA ILE A 155 -3.12 10.87 -7.91
C ILE A 155 -1.62 10.78 -7.72
N ASP A 156 -1.11 11.66 -6.86
CA ASP A 156 0.31 11.79 -6.58
C ASP A 156 0.79 10.62 -5.72
N SER A 157 1.87 9.94 -6.14
CA SER A 157 2.59 8.96 -5.33
C SER A 157 4.06 9.38 -5.24
N SER A 158 4.66 9.22 -4.06
CA SER A 158 6.00 9.67 -3.72
C SER A 158 7.09 9.13 -4.66
N LEU A 159 8.05 10.01 -4.98
CA LEU A 159 9.26 9.74 -5.76
C LEU A 159 10.08 8.61 -5.12
N THR A 160 10.55 7.67 -5.93
CA THR A 160 11.55 6.68 -5.52
C THR A 160 12.75 6.79 -6.47
N ASN A 161 13.95 6.90 -5.93
CA ASN A 161 15.18 6.86 -6.73
C ASN A 161 15.53 5.40 -7.02
N ALA A 162 15.80 5.09 -8.28
CA ALA A 162 16.28 3.79 -8.70
C ALA A 162 17.72 3.93 -9.22
N GLN A 163 18.62 3.06 -8.74
CA GLN A 163 19.99 2.96 -9.23
C GLN A 163 20.31 1.49 -9.49
N MET A 164 20.84 1.21 -10.68
CA MET A 164 21.38 -0.10 -11.05
C MET A 164 22.81 -0.23 -10.50
N ALA A 165 23.03 -1.21 -9.63
CA ALA A 165 24.36 -1.61 -9.21
C ALA A 165 25.00 -2.48 -10.30
N GLY A 166 26.24 -2.17 -10.68
CA GLY A 166 27.04 -2.93 -11.65
C GLY A 166 27.65 -4.20 -11.08
#